data_AF-J3CPM8-F1
#
_entry.id   AF-J3CPM8-F1
#
_cell.length_a   1.000
_cell.length_b   1.000
_cell.length_c   1.000
_cell.angle_alpha   90.00
_cell.angle_beta   90.00
_cell.angle_gamma   90.00
#
_symmetry.space_group_name_H-M   'P 1'
#
loop_
_entity.id
_entity.type
_entity.pdbx_description
1 polymer ?
#
loop_
_entity_poly.entity_id
_entity_poly.type
_entity_poly.pdbx_seq_one_letter_code
_entity_poly.pdbx_strand_id
1 'polypeptide(L)'
;MTPQRQSAEPLLEFRLAYLRGVARSWQDDAYRRELLDQQDIQPMLRRDFGLPTMWPQVDIRLFQNPDPDMRAEWKPMLTSGWVGPDDSFIIVLPQAPSSHAAEALAAYYQVFPNFMGGAVAFEAPEASTAGLMKAALPTGLGIPGGGEGSLLAFGGLVLRAIALAWQSPEFLFDLTRDPDTDKAPVLSQWLGYNNPFNFKILFTTNSAFTWDTARGEWNLENADGSPIKNGLLLNYPNAPVEEGMRAIALTSYNNTGDPYPFTC
;
A
#
# COMPACT_ATOMS: atom_id res chain seq x y z
N MET A 1 -20.62 23.83 -20.16
CA MET A 1 -19.48 24.01 -19.23
C MET A 1 -19.13 22.64 -18.68
N THR A 2 -18.09 22.02 -19.20
CA THR A 2 -17.56 20.77 -18.65
C THR A 2 -16.85 21.15 -17.34
N PRO A 3 -17.28 20.65 -16.17
CA PRO A 3 -16.58 20.96 -14.93
C PRO A 3 -15.15 20.42 -15.06
N GLN A 4 -14.18 21.33 -15.01
CA GLN A 4 -12.76 20.98 -14.90
C GLN A 4 -12.62 20.26 -13.55
N ARG A 5 -12.35 18.95 -13.56
CA ARG A 5 -12.02 18.20 -12.35
C ARG A 5 -10.80 18.89 -11.74
N GLN A 6 -10.96 19.52 -10.57
CA GLN A 6 -9.81 19.82 -9.72
C GLN A 6 -9.14 18.47 -9.43
N SER A 7 -7.83 18.36 -9.71
CA SER A 7 -7.08 17.15 -9.36
C SER A 7 -7.13 17.00 -7.85
N ALA A 8 -7.86 16.00 -7.37
CA ALA A 8 -7.83 15.64 -5.96
C ALA A 8 -6.48 14.98 -5.65
N GLU A 9 -6.12 14.87 -4.37
CA GLU A 9 -4.95 14.09 -4.00
C GLU A 9 -5.14 12.63 -4.46
N PRO A 10 -4.10 11.96 -5.03
CA PRO A 10 -4.21 10.60 -5.57
C PRO A 10 -4.87 9.60 -4.62
N LEU A 11 -4.62 9.75 -3.32
CA LEU A 11 -5.22 8.91 -2.28
C LEU A 11 -6.74 9.06 -2.24
N LEU A 12 -7.28 10.29 -2.30
CA LEU A 12 -8.72 10.52 -2.31
C LEU A 12 -9.38 9.96 -3.57
N GLU A 13 -8.74 10.12 -4.73
CA GLU A 13 -9.23 9.58 -5.99
C GLU A 13 -9.30 8.05 -5.97
N PHE A 14 -8.26 7.42 -5.43
CA PHE A 14 -8.24 5.97 -5.19
C PHE A 14 -9.35 5.54 -4.24
N ARG A 15 -9.50 6.20 -3.08
CA ARG A 15 -10.54 5.88 -2.08
C ARG A 15 -11.94 5.89 -2.72
N LEU A 16 -12.26 6.92 -3.51
CA LEU A 16 -13.56 7.01 -4.18
C LEU A 16 -13.78 5.90 -5.20
N ALA A 17 -12.79 5.58 -6.01
CA ALA A 17 -12.88 4.48 -6.98
C ALA A 17 -13.00 3.12 -6.27
N TYR A 18 -12.21 2.91 -5.22
CA TYR A 18 -12.20 1.71 -4.40
C TYR A 18 -13.57 1.45 -3.74
N LEU A 19 -14.16 2.45 -3.07
CA LEU A 19 -15.48 2.33 -2.45
C LEU A 19 -16.57 2.00 -3.46
N ARG A 20 -16.51 2.59 -4.67
CA ARG A 20 -17.45 2.24 -5.75
C ARG A 20 -17.25 0.79 -6.22
N GLY A 21 -16.01 0.32 -6.27
CA GLY A 21 -15.68 -1.07 -6.55
C GLY A 21 -16.26 -2.03 -5.52
N VAL A 22 -16.06 -1.75 -4.23
CA VAL A 22 -16.66 -2.50 -3.13
C VAL A 22 -18.19 -2.52 -3.24
N ALA A 23 -18.82 -1.36 -3.41
CA ALA A 23 -20.26 -1.25 -3.52
C ALA A 23 -20.84 -2.07 -4.69
N ARG A 24 -20.18 -2.04 -5.86
CA ARG A 24 -20.57 -2.84 -7.02
C ARG A 24 -20.40 -4.34 -6.75
N SER A 25 -19.30 -4.74 -6.11
CA SER A 25 -19.04 -6.14 -5.78
C SER A 25 -20.03 -6.76 -4.78
N TRP A 26 -20.73 -5.93 -4.00
CA TRP A 26 -21.81 -6.41 -3.12
C TRP A 26 -23.10 -6.77 -3.88
N GLN A 27 -23.25 -6.28 -5.10
CA GLN A 27 -24.45 -6.48 -5.93
C GLN A 27 -24.18 -7.41 -7.12
N ASP A 28 -22.92 -7.57 -7.52
CA ASP A 28 -22.50 -8.35 -8.67
C ASP A 28 -21.41 -9.36 -8.27
N ASP A 29 -21.83 -10.63 -8.17
CA ASP A 29 -20.96 -11.76 -7.83
C ASP A 29 -19.84 -12.00 -8.85
N ALA A 30 -20.09 -11.75 -10.14
CA ALA A 30 -19.08 -11.94 -11.19
C ALA A 30 -18.01 -10.86 -11.05
N TYR A 31 -18.44 -9.61 -10.87
CA TYR A 31 -17.54 -8.48 -10.58
C TYR A 31 -16.74 -8.71 -9.30
N ARG A 32 -17.37 -9.25 -8.23
CA ARG A 32 -16.67 -9.57 -6.97
C ARG A 32 -15.54 -10.57 -7.19
N ARG A 33 -15.79 -11.65 -7.94
CA ARG A 33 -14.75 -12.64 -8.24
C ARG A 33 -13.61 -12.02 -9.03
N GLU A 34 -13.93 -11.27 -10.09
CA GLU A 34 -12.90 -10.58 -10.89
C GLU A 34 -12.06 -9.62 -10.04
N LEU A 35 -12.70 -8.87 -9.13
CA LEU A 35 -12.05 -7.93 -8.22
C LEU A 35 -11.10 -8.63 -7.24
N LEU A 36 -11.52 -9.77 -6.67
CA LEU A 36 -10.70 -10.56 -5.74
C LEU A 36 -9.57 -11.34 -6.43
N ASP A 37 -9.69 -11.61 -7.73
CA ASP A 37 -8.66 -12.30 -8.52
C ASP A 37 -7.53 -11.35 -9.00
N GLN A 38 -7.70 -10.02 -8.88
CA GLN A 38 -6.68 -9.05 -9.29
C GLN A 38 -5.44 -9.10 -8.37
N GLN A 39 -4.25 -9.13 -8.98
CA GLN A 39 -2.99 -8.87 -8.27
C GLN A 39 -2.78 -7.38 -7.99
N ASP A 40 -3.35 -6.51 -8.83
CA ASP A 40 -3.42 -5.05 -8.62
C ASP A 40 -4.79 -4.55 -9.12
N ILE A 41 -5.58 -3.96 -8.22
CA ILE A 41 -6.93 -3.49 -8.53
C ILE A 41 -6.93 -2.14 -9.26
N GLN A 42 -5.83 -1.39 -9.26
CA GLN A 42 -5.78 -0.02 -9.80
C GLN A 42 -6.23 0.05 -11.29
N PRO A 43 -5.78 -0.84 -12.20
CA PRO A 43 -6.24 -0.82 -13.60
C PRO A 43 -7.73 -1.13 -13.74
N MET A 44 -8.26 -2.04 -12.91
CA MET A 44 -9.68 -2.36 -12.88
C MET A 44 -10.51 -1.16 -12.41
N LEU A 45 -10.06 -0.48 -11.35
CA LEU A 45 -10.69 0.75 -10.85
C LEU A 45 -10.63 1.89 -11.88
N ARG A 46 -9.56 1.99 -12.68
CA ARG A 46 -9.50 2.90 -13.83
C ARG A 46 -10.59 2.58 -14.84
N ARG A 47 -10.64 1.32 -15.30
CA ARG A 47 -11.58 0.87 -16.33
C ARG A 47 -13.03 1.15 -15.92
N ASP A 48 -13.38 0.86 -14.67
CA ASP A 48 -14.77 0.84 -14.23
C ASP A 48 -15.25 2.15 -13.60
N PHE A 49 -14.33 2.94 -13.01
CA PHE A 49 -14.68 4.16 -12.27
C PHE A 49 -13.89 5.40 -12.67
N GLY A 50 -12.94 5.29 -13.60
CA GLY A 50 -12.18 6.42 -14.12
C GLY A 50 -11.15 6.96 -13.13
N LEU A 51 -10.49 6.07 -12.38
CA LEU A 51 -9.31 6.38 -11.56
C LEU A 51 -8.21 7.01 -12.45
N PRO A 52 -7.76 8.25 -12.18
CA PRO A 52 -6.87 8.96 -13.10
C PRO A 52 -5.38 8.71 -12.83
N THR A 53 -5.02 8.27 -11.61
CA THR A 53 -3.64 8.04 -11.18
C THR A 53 -3.44 6.63 -10.62
N MET A 54 -2.21 6.15 -10.64
CA MET A 54 -1.79 4.88 -10.03
C MET A 54 -0.45 5.01 -9.33
N TRP A 55 -0.17 4.11 -8.40
CA TRP A 55 1.14 3.87 -7.83
C TRP A 55 1.80 2.69 -8.58
N PRO A 56 2.83 2.95 -9.40
CA PRO A 56 3.47 1.91 -10.19
C PRO A 56 4.34 0.98 -9.35
N GLN A 57 4.79 1.44 -8.18
CA GLN A 57 5.68 0.70 -7.29
C GLN A 57 4.96 -0.09 -6.20
N VAL A 58 3.62 -0.13 -6.23
CA VAL A 58 2.79 -0.92 -5.32
C VAL A 58 1.73 -1.70 -6.08
N ASP A 59 1.56 -2.95 -5.69
CA ASP A 59 0.39 -3.74 -6.02
C ASP A 59 -0.64 -3.60 -4.89
N ILE A 60 -1.87 -3.19 -5.23
CA ILE A 60 -2.98 -3.09 -4.27
C ILE A 60 -3.96 -4.22 -4.57
N ARG A 61 -4.14 -5.15 -3.64
CA ARG A 61 -5.02 -6.31 -3.82
C ARG A 61 -5.97 -6.52 -2.66
N LEU A 62 -7.10 -7.15 -2.96
CA LEU A 62 -8.10 -7.51 -1.97
C LEU A 62 -7.96 -8.97 -1.59
N PHE A 63 -8.19 -9.26 -0.32
CA PHE A 63 -8.21 -10.60 0.23
C PHE A 63 -9.50 -10.85 1.00
N GLN A 64 -10.14 -11.97 0.72
CA GLN A 64 -11.26 -12.46 1.49
C GLN A 64 -10.83 -13.74 2.20
N ASN A 65 -10.90 -13.74 3.53
CA ASN A 65 -10.52 -14.92 4.30
C ASN A 65 -11.40 -16.12 3.87
N PRO A 66 -10.81 -17.29 3.56
CA PRO A 66 -11.57 -18.47 3.22
C PRO A 66 -12.51 -18.89 4.36
N ASP A 67 -12.07 -18.74 5.62
CA ASP A 67 -12.88 -18.96 6.81
C ASP A 67 -13.91 -17.83 6.96
N PRO A 68 -15.23 -18.13 6.85
CA PRO A 68 -16.28 -17.13 6.99
C PRO A 68 -16.26 -16.38 8.32
N ASP A 69 -15.87 -17.03 9.42
CA ASP A 69 -15.88 -16.42 10.75
C ASP A 69 -14.74 -15.40 10.94
N MET A 70 -13.74 -15.46 10.06
CA MET A 70 -12.57 -14.58 10.02
C MET A 70 -12.66 -13.54 8.90
N ARG A 71 -13.85 -13.31 8.34
CA ARG A 71 -14.07 -12.30 7.31
C ARG A 71 -14.33 -10.92 7.92
N ALA A 72 -13.98 -9.88 7.16
CA ALA A 72 -14.34 -8.52 7.53
C ALA A 72 -15.85 -8.33 7.40
N GLU A 73 -16.52 -8.08 8.52
CA GLU A 73 -17.97 -7.95 8.65
C GLU A 73 -18.34 -6.67 9.38
N TRP A 74 -19.46 -6.06 8.98
CA TRP A 74 -20.01 -4.91 9.66
C TRP A 74 -20.90 -5.36 10.84
N LYS A 75 -20.54 -4.95 12.05
CA LYS A 75 -21.23 -5.35 13.30
C LYS A 75 -21.81 -4.11 14.01
N PRO A 76 -22.94 -3.57 13.52
CA PRO A 76 -23.48 -2.30 13.99
C PRO A 76 -23.91 -2.32 15.46
N MET A 77 -24.39 -3.46 15.95
CA MET A 77 -24.91 -3.60 17.32
C MET A 77 -23.83 -3.90 18.36
N LEU A 78 -22.64 -4.36 17.94
CA LEU A 78 -21.58 -4.81 18.86
C LEU A 78 -20.44 -3.79 18.95
N THR A 79 -19.91 -3.36 17.81
CA THR A 79 -18.73 -2.47 17.73
C THR A 79 -19.05 -1.15 17.05
N SER A 80 -20.29 -0.97 16.56
CA SER A 80 -20.68 0.18 15.74
C SER A 80 -19.79 0.37 14.49
N GLY A 81 -19.17 -0.72 14.00
CA GLY A 81 -18.18 -0.63 12.93
C GLY A 81 -17.82 -1.97 12.31
N TRP A 82 -16.75 -1.96 11.52
CA TRP A 82 -16.20 -3.15 10.88
C TRP A 82 -15.31 -3.93 11.82
N VAL A 83 -15.43 -5.26 11.78
CA VAL A 83 -14.58 -6.19 12.53
C VAL A 83 -14.04 -7.19 11.52
N GLY A 84 -12.74 -7.42 11.54
CA GLY A 84 -12.10 -8.33 10.62
C GLY A 84 -10.60 -8.48 10.90
N PRO A 85 -9.93 -9.31 10.10
CA PRO A 85 -8.48 -9.38 10.09
C PRO A 85 -7.87 -8.03 9.72
N ASP A 86 -6.64 -7.81 10.18
CA ASP A 86 -5.87 -6.62 9.86
C ASP A 86 -5.42 -6.63 8.39
N ASP A 87 -5.45 -5.46 7.77
CA ASP A 87 -4.84 -5.23 6.47
C ASP A 87 -3.31 -5.33 6.58
N SER A 88 -2.58 -5.32 5.47
CA SER A 88 -1.12 -5.47 5.52
C SER A 88 -0.38 -4.57 4.55
N PHE A 89 0.69 -3.94 5.06
CA PHE A 89 1.77 -3.41 4.24
C PHE A 89 2.80 -4.52 4.01
N ILE A 90 3.18 -4.73 2.75
CA ILE A 90 4.21 -5.69 2.36
C ILE A 90 5.36 -4.89 1.77
N ILE A 91 6.49 -4.90 2.45
CA ILE A 91 7.68 -4.12 2.07
C ILE A 91 8.75 -5.07 1.55
N VAL A 92 9.20 -4.83 0.32
CA VAL A 92 10.29 -5.59 -0.30
C VAL A 92 11.61 -4.90 0.03
N LEU A 93 12.47 -5.59 0.78
CA LEU A 93 13.77 -5.10 1.17
C LEU A 93 14.80 -5.29 0.04
N PRO A 94 15.60 -4.25 -0.26
CA PRO A 94 16.73 -4.37 -1.17
C PRO A 94 17.90 -5.13 -0.52
N GLN A 95 18.70 -5.78 -1.35
CA GLN A 95 19.96 -6.38 -0.95
C GLN A 95 20.95 -5.30 -0.48
N ALA A 96 21.80 -5.66 0.48
CA ALA A 96 22.86 -4.78 0.95
C ALA A 96 23.82 -4.44 -0.21
N PRO A 97 24.05 -3.14 -0.51
CA PRO A 97 25.02 -2.73 -1.50
C PRO A 97 26.43 -3.16 -1.11
N SER A 98 27.25 -3.60 -2.08
CA SER A 98 28.67 -3.92 -1.86
C SER A 98 29.53 -2.67 -1.65
N SER A 99 29.07 -1.51 -2.14
CA SER A 99 29.70 -0.20 -1.97
C SER A 99 28.65 0.92 -2.04
N HIS A 100 29.01 2.14 -1.63
CA HIS A 100 28.14 3.34 -1.72
C HIS A 100 26.78 3.20 -1.01
N ALA A 101 26.72 2.49 0.12
CA ALA A 101 25.46 2.19 0.81
C ALA A 101 24.63 3.44 1.19
N ALA A 102 25.28 4.55 1.56
CA ALA A 102 24.57 5.80 1.88
C ALA A 102 23.89 6.43 0.64
N GLU A 103 24.55 6.39 -0.51
CA GLU A 103 23.99 6.85 -1.79
C GLU A 103 22.86 5.94 -2.24
N ALA A 104 23.05 4.62 -2.16
CA ALA A 104 22.04 3.63 -2.47
C ALA A 104 20.78 3.83 -1.61
N LEU A 105 20.95 4.13 -0.31
CA LEU A 105 19.83 4.44 0.58
C LEU A 105 19.10 5.72 0.17
N ALA A 106 19.83 6.78 -0.18
CA ALA A 106 19.23 8.01 -0.69
C ALA A 106 18.46 7.79 -2.00
N ALA A 107 19.01 6.99 -2.92
CA ALA A 107 18.35 6.60 -4.16
C ALA A 107 17.10 5.73 -3.92
N TYR A 108 17.12 4.86 -2.91
CA TYR A 108 15.92 4.11 -2.50
C TYR A 108 14.80 5.08 -2.10
N TYR A 109 15.12 6.10 -1.30
CA TYR A 109 14.16 7.11 -0.86
C TYR A 109 13.62 7.98 -2.02
N GLN A 110 14.37 8.14 -3.11
CA GLN A 110 13.87 8.82 -4.32
C GLN A 110 12.77 8.01 -5.02
N VAL A 111 12.89 6.67 -5.02
CA VAL A 111 11.87 5.77 -5.59
C VAL A 111 10.69 5.60 -4.64
N PHE A 112 10.98 5.45 -3.34
CA PHE A 112 10.04 5.19 -2.26
C PHE A 112 10.09 6.29 -1.17
N PRO A 113 9.69 7.53 -1.47
CA PRO A 113 9.64 8.59 -0.45
C PRO A 113 8.61 8.26 0.65
N ASN A 114 7.54 7.58 0.26
CA ASN A 114 6.74 6.74 1.13
C ASN A 114 6.83 5.30 0.59
N PHE A 115 6.35 4.30 1.33
CA PHE A 115 6.41 2.90 0.87
C PHE A 115 5.63 2.65 -0.43
N MET A 116 4.72 3.54 -0.83
CA MET A 116 3.93 3.43 -2.07
C MET A 116 4.61 4.02 -3.31
N GLY A 117 5.66 4.81 -3.14
CA GLY A 117 6.27 5.59 -4.22
C GLY A 117 5.42 6.78 -4.66
N GLY A 118 5.81 7.39 -5.77
CA GLY A 118 5.08 8.50 -6.38
C GLY A 118 3.89 8.02 -7.22
N ALA A 119 2.73 8.67 -7.07
CA ALA A 119 1.60 8.43 -7.96
C ALA A 119 1.86 9.06 -9.33
N VAL A 120 1.49 8.36 -10.40
CA VAL A 120 1.62 8.81 -11.79
C VAL A 120 0.27 8.79 -12.48
N ALA A 121 0.07 9.67 -13.45
CA ALA A 121 -1.11 9.61 -14.30
C ALA A 121 -1.06 8.35 -15.16
N PHE A 122 -2.21 7.70 -15.28
CA PHE A 122 -2.40 6.52 -16.10
C PHE A 122 -2.23 6.74 -17.61
N GLU A 123 -2.20 8.00 -18.07
CA GLU A 123 -2.03 8.46 -19.45
C GLU A 123 -0.69 9.17 -19.68
N ALA A 124 0.24 9.09 -18.72
CA ALA A 124 1.54 9.71 -18.87
C ALA A 124 2.33 9.08 -20.05
N PRO A 125 3.00 9.88 -20.91
CA PRO A 125 3.79 9.34 -22.03
C PRO A 125 4.89 8.39 -21.52
N GLU A 126 5.16 7.28 -22.22
CA GLU A 126 6.18 6.26 -21.85
C GLU A 126 7.59 6.83 -21.59
N ALA A 127 7.91 8.00 -22.16
CA ALA A 127 9.16 8.72 -21.88
C ALA A 127 9.27 9.27 -20.44
N SER A 128 8.18 9.26 -19.67
CA SER A 128 8.14 9.68 -18.26
C SER A 128 8.23 8.54 -17.25
N THR A 129 8.17 7.28 -17.72
CA THR A 129 8.33 6.08 -16.89
C THR A 129 9.73 5.49 -17.00
N ALA A 130 10.44 5.71 -18.12
CA ALA A 130 11.80 5.22 -18.37
C ALA A 130 12.93 6.12 -17.83
N GLY A 131 12.59 7.25 -17.22
CA GLY A 131 13.55 8.11 -16.52
C GLY A 131 13.01 8.43 -15.14
N LEU A 132 13.72 8.00 -14.09
CA LEU A 132 13.59 8.63 -12.78
C LEU A 132 13.58 10.15 -12.99
N MET A 133 12.65 10.86 -12.35
CA MET A 133 12.46 12.33 -12.31
C MET A 133 11.25 12.86 -13.11
N LYS A 134 10.06 12.75 -12.51
CA LYS A 134 9.11 13.88 -12.26
C LYS A 134 7.76 13.44 -11.66
N ALA A 135 7.71 12.34 -10.89
CA ALA A 135 6.67 12.30 -9.87
C ALA A 135 6.97 13.48 -8.92
N ALA A 136 6.06 14.45 -8.83
CA ALA A 136 6.19 15.50 -7.83
C ALA A 136 6.41 14.79 -6.48
N LEU A 137 7.49 15.15 -5.77
CA LEU A 137 7.63 14.77 -4.37
C LEU A 137 6.27 15.06 -3.72
N PRO A 138 5.62 14.09 -3.04
CA PRO A 138 4.26 14.28 -2.57
C PRO A 138 4.17 15.55 -1.71
N THR A 139 3.65 16.63 -2.29
CA THR A 139 3.52 17.94 -1.63
C THR A 139 2.30 18.01 -0.72
N GLY A 140 1.44 16.99 -0.77
CA GLY A 140 0.30 16.78 0.09
C GLY A 140 0.24 15.31 0.47
N LEU A 141 0.52 15.02 1.73
CA LEU A 141 0.26 13.72 2.32
C LEU A 141 -1.21 13.74 2.74
N GLY A 142 -2.02 12.86 2.15
CA GLY A 142 -3.44 12.72 2.44
C GLY A 142 -3.78 12.13 3.82
N ILE A 143 -2.99 12.48 4.84
CA ILE A 143 -3.39 12.47 6.24
C ILE A 143 -2.99 13.86 6.77
N PRO A 144 -3.92 14.70 7.23
CA PRO A 144 -3.57 16.02 7.74
C PRO A 144 -2.59 15.88 8.90
N GLY A 145 -1.33 16.25 8.67
CA GLY A 145 -0.31 16.29 9.70
C GLY A 145 0.99 15.60 9.28
N GLY A 146 2.06 16.37 9.15
CA GLY A 146 3.44 15.88 9.25
C GLY A 146 3.77 15.37 10.66
N GLY A 147 2.83 14.69 11.31
CA GLY A 147 2.99 14.04 12.59
C GLY A 147 3.53 12.62 12.45
N GLU A 148 3.86 12.03 13.59
CA GLU A 148 4.52 10.72 13.71
C GLU A 148 3.70 9.55 13.11
N GLY A 149 2.39 9.75 12.86
CA GLY A 149 1.48 8.77 12.27
C GLY A 149 1.30 8.83 10.74
N SER A 150 2.04 9.69 10.02
CA SER A 150 1.88 9.82 8.57
C SER A 150 2.58 8.69 7.79
N LEU A 151 2.10 8.39 6.58
CA LEU A 151 2.76 7.45 5.65
C LEU A 151 4.20 7.88 5.28
N LEU A 152 4.50 9.18 5.36
CA LEU A 152 5.85 9.69 5.15
C LEU A 152 6.77 9.36 6.33
N ALA A 153 6.29 9.56 7.57
CA ALA A 153 7.02 9.16 8.77
C ALA A 153 7.32 7.65 8.75
N PHE A 154 6.34 6.85 8.31
CA PHE A 154 6.54 5.42 8.07
C PHE A 154 7.59 5.15 6.99
N GLY A 155 7.60 5.89 5.88
CA GLY A 155 8.65 5.79 4.86
C GLY A 155 10.06 6.05 5.42
N GLY A 156 10.21 7.05 6.30
CA GLY A 156 11.46 7.31 7.01
C GLY A 156 11.89 6.17 7.95
N LEU A 157 10.92 5.55 8.65
CA LEU A 157 11.17 4.35 9.45
C LEU A 157 11.67 3.19 8.58
N VAL A 158 11.01 2.93 7.44
CA VAL A 158 11.41 1.87 6.50
C VAL A 158 12.84 2.10 6.02
N LEU A 159 13.22 3.34 5.71
CA LEU A 159 14.58 3.69 5.32
C LEU A 159 15.60 3.31 6.42
N ARG A 160 15.28 3.63 7.68
CA ARG A 160 16.12 3.27 8.82
C ARG A 160 16.18 1.75 9.04
N ALA A 161 15.06 1.05 8.85
CA ALA A 161 15.00 -0.40 8.94
C ALA A 161 15.90 -1.06 7.88
N ILE A 162 15.86 -0.59 6.63
CA ILE A 162 16.73 -1.08 5.54
C ILE A 162 18.21 -0.91 5.92
N ALA A 163 18.59 0.30 6.37
CA ALA A 163 19.97 0.57 6.76
C ALA A 163 20.44 -0.34 7.90
N LEU A 164 19.59 -0.58 8.90
CA LEU A 164 19.90 -1.49 10.01
C LEU A 164 19.98 -2.95 9.56
N ALA A 165 19.08 -3.40 8.68
CA ALA A 165 19.06 -4.75 8.15
C ALA A 165 20.31 -5.09 7.35
N TRP A 166 20.91 -4.11 6.67
CA TRP A 166 22.19 -4.30 5.98
C TRP A 166 23.38 -4.51 6.95
N GLN A 167 23.29 -4.00 8.17
CA GLN A 167 24.37 -4.05 9.16
C GLN A 167 24.19 -5.17 10.19
N SER A 168 22.96 -5.58 10.45
CA SER A 168 22.61 -6.56 11.47
C SER A 168 21.86 -7.75 10.86
N PRO A 169 22.56 -8.89 10.65
CA PRO A 169 21.93 -10.13 10.21
C PRO A 169 20.85 -10.64 11.17
N GLU A 170 21.00 -10.39 12.48
CA GLU A 170 20.01 -10.73 13.50
C GLU A 170 18.72 -9.93 13.29
N PHE A 171 18.83 -8.62 13.09
CA PHE A 171 17.66 -7.78 12.81
C PHE A 171 17.00 -8.18 11.49
N LEU A 172 17.78 -8.41 10.43
CA LEU A 172 17.23 -8.89 9.15
C LEU A 172 16.49 -10.22 9.32
N PHE A 173 17.04 -11.15 10.09
CA PHE A 173 16.39 -12.42 10.39
C PHE A 173 15.07 -12.22 11.16
N ASP A 174 15.07 -11.42 12.23
CA ASP A 174 13.85 -11.11 12.99
C ASP A 174 12.79 -10.43 12.12
N LEU A 175 13.20 -9.55 11.21
CA LEU A 175 12.32 -8.81 10.32
C LEU A 175 11.69 -9.70 9.24
N THR A 176 12.36 -10.79 8.84
CA THR A 176 11.97 -11.62 7.68
C THR A 176 11.55 -13.05 8.02
N ARG A 177 11.84 -13.55 9.23
CA ARG A 177 11.32 -14.85 9.69
C ARG A 177 9.80 -14.81 9.78
N ASP A 178 9.14 -15.94 9.55
CA ASP A 178 7.67 -16.06 9.62
C ASP A 178 6.96 -14.96 8.81
N PRO A 179 6.98 -15.04 7.46
CA PRO A 179 6.64 -13.92 6.56
C PRO A 179 5.20 -13.39 6.72
N ASP A 180 4.28 -14.20 7.27
CA ASP A 180 2.88 -13.82 7.47
C ASP A 180 2.60 -13.21 8.87
N THR A 181 3.62 -13.12 9.72
CA THR A 181 3.51 -12.59 11.08
C THR A 181 3.86 -11.11 11.10
N ASP A 182 3.01 -10.30 11.74
CA ASP A 182 3.22 -8.86 11.91
C ASP A 182 4.58 -8.52 12.55
N LYS A 183 5.33 -7.62 11.92
CA LYS A 183 6.65 -7.15 12.33
C LYS A 183 6.61 -5.84 13.11
N ALA A 184 5.44 -5.27 13.41
CA ALA A 184 5.34 -4.14 14.33
C ALA A 184 6.06 -4.37 15.69
N PRO A 185 6.00 -5.55 16.33
CA PRO A 185 6.76 -5.81 17.56
C PRO A 185 8.28 -5.75 17.36
N VAL A 186 8.79 -6.22 16.21
CA VAL A 186 10.22 -6.15 15.85
C VAL A 186 10.64 -4.69 15.67
N LEU A 187 9.85 -3.90 14.93
CA LEU A 187 10.11 -2.48 14.74
C LEU A 187 10.03 -1.69 16.06
N SER A 188 9.13 -2.05 16.97
CA SER A 188 9.07 -1.47 18.31
C SER A 188 10.33 -1.78 19.11
N GLN A 189 10.73 -3.05 19.19
CA GLN A 189 11.91 -3.47 19.95
C GLN A 189 13.21 -2.83 19.44
N TRP A 190 13.42 -2.81 18.13
CA TRP A 190 14.69 -2.40 17.54
C TRP A 190 14.77 -0.90 17.21
N LEU A 191 13.65 -0.28 16.86
CA LEU A 191 13.61 1.10 16.38
C LEU A 191 12.77 2.03 17.25
N GLY A 192 12.12 1.52 18.30
CA GLY A 192 11.23 2.29 19.17
C GLY A 192 9.94 2.73 18.48
N TYR A 193 9.56 2.07 17.38
CA TYR A 193 8.40 2.43 16.59
C TYR A 193 7.11 1.81 17.15
N ASN A 194 6.13 2.66 17.43
CA ASN A 194 4.78 2.22 17.76
C ASN A 194 3.91 2.37 16.51
N ASN A 195 3.42 1.25 15.97
CA ASN A 195 2.59 1.24 14.78
C ASN A 195 1.25 1.95 15.06
N PRO A 196 0.95 3.08 14.40
CA PRO A 196 -0.31 3.80 14.57
C PRO A 196 -1.41 3.25 13.66
N PHE A 197 -1.07 2.39 12.69
CA PHE A 197 -2.00 1.82 11.73
C PHE A 197 -2.58 0.50 12.26
N ASN A 198 -3.83 0.23 11.94
CA ASN A 198 -4.42 -1.10 12.15
C ASN A 198 -4.05 -2.05 10.99
N PHE A 199 -2.76 -2.08 10.68
CA PHE A 199 -2.16 -2.81 9.57
C PHE A 199 -1.01 -3.64 10.11
N LYS A 200 -0.92 -4.89 9.67
CA LYS A 200 0.31 -5.68 9.82
C LYS A 200 1.39 -5.06 8.95
N ILE A 201 2.61 -5.07 9.46
CA ILE A 201 3.79 -4.68 8.69
C ILE A 201 4.56 -5.95 8.38
N LEU A 202 4.66 -6.31 7.11
CA LEU A 202 5.35 -7.49 6.63
C LEU A 202 6.56 -7.08 5.80
N PHE A 203 7.64 -7.85 5.92
CA PHE A 203 8.85 -7.64 5.13
C PHE A 203 9.21 -8.91 4.39
N THR A 204 9.63 -8.74 3.15
CA THR A 204 10.19 -9.80 2.31
C THR A 204 11.50 -9.34 1.70
N THR A 205 12.33 -10.28 1.24
CA THR A 205 13.56 -9.96 0.52
C THR A 205 13.42 -10.36 -0.94
N ASN A 206 14.06 -9.60 -1.83
CA ASN A 206 14.15 -9.95 -3.23
C ASN A 206 15.63 -9.93 -3.66
N SER A 207 16.12 -11.05 -4.19
CA SER A 207 17.52 -11.20 -4.60
C SER A 207 17.87 -10.39 -5.85
N ALA A 208 16.88 -10.03 -6.67
CA ALA A 208 17.07 -9.15 -7.82
C ALA A 208 17.09 -7.66 -7.43
N PHE A 209 16.61 -7.29 -6.24
CA PHE A 209 16.58 -5.89 -5.80
C PHE A 209 17.97 -5.44 -5.33
N THR A 210 18.86 -5.16 -6.28
CA THR A 210 20.29 -4.89 -6.05
C THR A 210 20.69 -3.51 -6.53
N TRP A 211 21.72 -2.93 -5.91
CA TRP A 211 22.29 -1.64 -6.29
C TRP A 211 23.30 -1.79 -7.43
N ASP A 212 23.10 -1.05 -8.53
CA ASP A 212 24.09 -0.91 -9.60
C ASP A 212 24.96 0.34 -9.31
N THR A 213 26.19 0.09 -8.85
CA THR A 213 27.15 1.15 -8.54
C THR A 213 27.63 1.92 -9.77
N ALA A 214 27.66 1.30 -10.95
CA ALA A 214 28.11 1.96 -12.17
C ALA A 214 27.06 2.94 -12.69
N ARG A 215 25.78 2.62 -12.48
CA ARG A 215 24.65 3.46 -12.91
C ARG A 215 24.17 4.42 -11.82
N GLY A 216 24.44 4.14 -10.56
CA GLY A 216 23.87 4.89 -9.44
C GLY A 216 22.36 4.67 -9.31
N GLU A 217 21.89 3.47 -9.64
CA GLU A 217 20.46 3.15 -9.72
C GLU A 217 20.18 1.77 -9.10
N TRP A 218 18.96 1.58 -8.59
CA TRP A 218 18.48 0.28 -8.15
C TRP A 218 17.97 -0.55 -9.33
N ASN A 219 18.25 -1.86 -9.35
CA ASN A 219 17.49 -2.77 -10.18
C ASN A 219 16.10 -2.95 -9.58
N LEU A 220 15.07 -2.61 -10.37
CA LEU A 220 13.67 -2.67 -9.98
C LEU A 220 12.90 -3.73 -10.78
N GLU A 221 13.60 -4.65 -11.45
CA GLU A 221 13.00 -5.73 -12.24
C GLU A 221 13.48 -7.10 -11.77
N ASN A 222 12.56 -8.06 -11.72
CA ASN A 222 12.87 -9.47 -11.54
C ASN A 222 13.49 -10.06 -12.81
N ALA A 223 14.03 -11.27 -12.71
CA ALA A 223 14.65 -11.96 -13.86
C ALA A 223 13.69 -12.23 -15.03
N ASP A 224 12.38 -12.26 -14.77
CA ASP A 224 11.34 -12.41 -15.79
C ASP A 224 10.88 -11.06 -16.40
N GLY A 225 11.50 -9.95 -16.00
CA GLY A 225 11.15 -8.60 -16.44
C GLY A 225 9.95 -7.99 -15.69
N SER A 226 9.36 -8.69 -14.72
CA SER A 226 8.30 -8.11 -13.90
C SER A 226 8.88 -7.09 -12.92
N PRO A 227 8.19 -5.97 -12.64
CA PRO A 227 8.66 -4.98 -11.69
C PRO A 227 8.67 -5.52 -10.25
N ILE A 228 9.66 -5.09 -9.47
CA ILE A 228 9.74 -5.33 -8.03
C ILE A 228 8.91 -4.26 -7.33
N LYS A 229 7.82 -4.68 -6.69
CA LYS A 229 6.85 -3.78 -6.06
C LYS A 229 6.62 -4.11 -4.60
N ASN A 230 6.33 -3.07 -3.82
CA ASN A 230 5.72 -3.24 -2.51
C ASN A 230 4.25 -3.69 -2.67
N GLY A 231 3.63 -4.12 -1.59
CA GLY A 231 2.26 -4.61 -1.61
C GLY A 231 1.37 -3.94 -0.57
N LEU A 232 0.10 -3.83 -0.92
CA LEU A 232 -0.98 -3.49 -0.02
C LEU A 232 -2.03 -4.58 -0.10
N LEU A 233 -2.21 -5.32 1.00
CA LEU A 233 -3.23 -6.34 1.13
C LEU A 233 -4.39 -5.78 1.96
N LEU A 234 -5.52 -5.58 1.31
CA LEU A 234 -6.73 -5.06 1.95
C LEU A 234 -7.73 -6.18 2.15
N ASN A 235 -8.31 -6.28 3.34
CA ASN A 235 -9.37 -7.23 3.61
C ASN A 235 -10.66 -6.74 2.96
N TYR A 236 -11.26 -7.64 2.19
CA TYR A 236 -12.49 -7.37 1.49
C TYR A 236 -13.66 -7.20 2.48
N PRO A 237 -14.29 -6.02 2.55
CA PRO A 237 -15.43 -5.80 3.43
C PRO A 237 -16.65 -6.53 2.87
N ASN A 238 -17.14 -7.54 3.58
CA ASN A 238 -18.25 -8.35 3.10
C ASN A 238 -19.56 -7.58 3.15
N ALA A 239 -20.40 -7.79 2.14
CA ALA A 239 -21.72 -7.17 2.11
C ALA A 239 -22.51 -7.56 3.38
N PRO A 240 -23.05 -6.59 4.13
CA PRO A 240 -24.04 -6.89 5.15
C PRO A 240 -25.20 -7.69 4.57
N VAL A 241 -25.70 -8.66 5.37
CA VAL A 241 -26.85 -9.50 5.01
C VAL A 241 -28.08 -8.65 4.75
N GLU A 242 -28.31 -7.64 5.59
CA GLU A 242 -29.41 -6.69 5.43
C GLU A 242 -29.07 -5.66 4.34
N GLU A 243 -29.74 -5.78 3.19
CA GLU A 243 -29.49 -4.91 2.04
C GLU A 243 -29.72 -3.42 2.33
N GLY A 244 -30.77 -3.11 3.11
CA GLY A 244 -31.08 -1.73 3.54
C GLY A 244 -29.97 -1.08 4.35
N MET A 245 -29.08 -1.87 4.95
CA MET A 245 -27.96 -1.39 5.76
C MET A 245 -26.67 -1.18 4.97
N ARG A 246 -26.58 -1.66 3.73
CA ARG A 246 -25.34 -1.61 2.94
C ARG A 246 -24.82 -0.19 2.74
N ALA A 247 -25.69 0.77 2.46
CA ALA A 247 -25.28 2.17 2.33
C ALA A 247 -24.63 2.71 3.61
N ILE A 248 -25.22 2.39 4.77
CA ILE A 248 -24.70 2.79 6.09
C ILE A 248 -23.36 2.09 6.36
N ALA A 249 -23.27 0.79 6.10
CA ALA A 249 -22.05 0.02 6.27
C ALA A 249 -20.89 0.54 5.39
N LEU A 250 -21.17 0.92 4.13
CA LEU A 250 -20.18 1.51 3.24
C LEU A 250 -19.70 2.86 3.75
N THR A 251 -20.60 3.72 4.24
CA THR A 251 -20.19 5.00 4.85
C THR A 251 -19.41 4.79 6.14
N SER A 252 -19.74 3.76 6.92
CA SER A 252 -19.01 3.38 8.13
C SER A 252 -17.62 2.84 7.80
N TYR A 253 -17.48 2.07 6.71
CA TYR A 253 -16.19 1.61 6.20
C TYR A 253 -15.33 2.79 5.75
N ASN A 254 -15.95 3.79 5.12
CA ASN A 254 -15.23 5.01 4.79
C ASN A 254 -14.84 5.82 6.05
N ASN A 255 -15.51 5.70 7.19
CA ASN A 255 -15.28 6.57 8.36
C ASN A 255 -14.51 5.87 9.49
N THR A 256 -13.78 4.79 9.21
CA THR A 256 -12.99 4.05 10.22
C THR A 256 -11.77 4.81 10.75
N GLY A 257 -11.40 5.95 10.15
CA GLY A 257 -10.43 6.90 10.69
C GLY A 257 -8.97 6.64 10.33
N ASP A 258 -8.11 7.44 10.96
CA ASP A 258 -6.64 7.48 10.78
C ASP A 258 -5.91 6.11 10.82
N PRO A 259 -6.34 5.09 11.60
CA PRO A 259 -5.69 3.77 11.61
C PRO A 259 -5.78 3.02 10.27
N TYR A 260 -6.70 3.44 9.38
CA TYR A 260 -6.89 2.87 8.06
C TYR A 260 -6.64 3.95 7.00
N PRO A 261 -5.43 4.04 6.42
CA PRO A 261 -5.04 5.16 5.56
C PRO A 261 -5.81 5.24 4.24
N PHE A 262 -6.66 4.26 3.93
CA PHE A 262 -7.55 4.25 2.76
C PHE A 262 -9.02 4.50 3.14
N THR A 263 -9.28 4.95 4.36
CA THR A 263 -10.58 5.41 4.85
C THR A 263 -10.43 6.84 5.41
N CYS A 264 -11.51 7.60 5.48
CA CYS A 264 -11.60 8.93 6.10
C CYS A 264 -11.48 8.87 7.63
#